data_AF-A0A3R9T808-F1
#
_entry.id   AF-A0A3R9T808-F1
#
_cell.length_a   1.000
_cell.length_b   1.000
_cell.length_c   1.000
_cell.angle_alpha   90.00
_cell.angle_beta   90.00
_cell.angle_gamma   90.00
#
_symmetry.space_group_name_H-M   'P 1'
#
loop_
_entity.id
_entity.type
_entity.pdbx_description
1 polymer ?
#
loop_
_entity_poly.entity_id
_entity_poly.type
_entity_poly.pdbx_seq_one_letter_code
_entity_poly.pdbx_strand_id
1 'polypeptide(L)'
;VHVRRWALAHTLAQGDHALEIMMGEQGYLRQFEKISKPFLKTLVKKNYKLEEELVSQSKGRMDELINELNHYLIENQARYMVGDRLSLADISVCSMLAPLLEIKGTPWEREEDGEVSPDWSNYQKYLLDLPLGQYVLRIYQTERNARVDWRGI
;
A
#
# COMPACT_ATOMS: atom_id res chain seq x y z
N VAL A 1 -2.75 3.35 -8.88
CA VAL A 1 -3.35 2.14 -9.51
C VAL A 1 -2.50 0.90 -9.28
N HIS A 2 -1.20 0.93 -9.61
CA HIS A 2 -0.33 -0.26 -9.55
C HIS A 2 -0.20 -0.88 -8.16
N VAL A 3 0.12 -0.09 -7.12
CA VAL A 3 0.20 -0.56 -5.72
C VAL A 3 -1.07 -1.29 -5.31
N ARG A 4 -2.24 -0.69 -5.57
CA ARG A 4 -3.55 -1.29 -5.23
C ARG A 4 -3.77 -2.62 -5.95
N ARG A 5 -3.47 -2.70 -7.25
CA ARG A 5 -3.61 -3.93 -8.03
C ARG A 5 -2.71 -5.04 -7.47
N TRP A 6 -1.44 -4.73 -7.26
CA TRP A 6 -0.46 -5.67 -6.75
C TRP A 6 -0.82 -6.15 -5.33
N ALA A 7 -1.17 -5.23 -4.44
CA ALA A 7 -1.58 -5.56 -3.08
C ALA A 7 -2.84 -6.44 -3.03
N LEU A 8 -3.91 -6.05 -3.73
CA LEU A 8 -5.14 -6.84 -3.76
C LEU A 8 -4.92 -8.24 -4.34
N ALA A 9 -4.04 -8.39 -5.33
CA ALA A 9 -3.70 -9.70 -5.88
C ALA A 9 -3.05 -10.61 -4.83
N HIS A 10 -2.13 -10.07 -4.01
CA HIS A 10 -1.47 -10.82 -2.94
C HIS A 10 -2.43 -11.17 -1.81
N THR A 11 -3.23 -10.20 -1.36
CA THR A 11 -4.19 -10.42 -0.27
C THR A 11 -5.25 -11.46 -0.63
N LEU A 12 -5.78 -11.44 -1.86
CA LEU A 12 -6.80 -12.40 -2.31
C LEU A 12 -6.24 -13.79 -2.66
N ALA A 13 -4.92 -13.89 -2.84
CA ALA A 13 -4.24 -15.18 -3.03
C ALA A 13 -4.03 -15.92 -1.71
N GLN A 14 -3.88 -15.19 -0.60
CA GLN A 14 -3.66 -15.76 0.74
C GLN A 14 -4.95 -16.32 1.39
N GLY A 15 -6.12 -15.82 1.00
CA GLY A 15 -7.37 -16.35 1.50
C GLY A 15 -8.57 -15.47 1.24
N ASP A 16 -9.68 -15.81 1.89
CA ASP A 16 -10.95 -15.10 1.75
C ASP A 16 -11.17 -14.03 2.83
N HIS A 17 -10.23 -13.84 3.77
CA HIS A 17 -10.34 -12.87 4.85
C HIS A 17 -10.59 -11.44 4.35
N ALA A 18 -9.89 -11.01 3.30
CA ALA A 18 -10.15 -9.71 2.67
C ALA A 18 -11.56 -9.59 2.07
N LEU A 19 -12.14 -10.69 1.58
CA LEU A 19 -13.52 -10.71 1.11
C LEU A 19 -14.51 -10.63 2.28
N GLU A 20 -14.19 -11.23 3.42
CA GLU A 20 -14.99 -11.14 4.64
C GLU A 20 -15.03 -9.70 5.17
N ILE A 21 -13.89 -9.01 5.19
CA ILE A 21 -13.82 -7.58 5.53
C ILE A 21 -14.70 -6.75 4.56
N MET A 22 -14.61 -7.00 3.24
CA MET A 22 -15.43 -6.29 2.24
C MET A 22 -16.93 -6.55 2.37
N MET A 23 -17.31 -7.74 2.83
CA MET A 23 -18.72 -8.09 3.10
C MET A 23 -19.26 -7.41 4.36
N GLY A 24 -18.38 -7.02 5.28
CA GLY A 24 -18.73 -6.46 6.58
C GLY A 24 -19.30 -7.50 7.55
N GLU A 25 -19.52 -7.07 8.79
CA GLU A 25 -20.01 -7.96 9.86
C GLU A 25 -21.52 -8.23 9.80
N GLN A 26 -22.29 -7.36 9.14
CA GLN A 26 -23.76 -7.43 9.06
C GLN A 26 -24.28 -7.18 7.64
N GLY A 27 -25.46 -7.72 7.35
CA GLY A 27 -26.19 -7.47 6.10
C GLY A 27 -26.38 -8.70 5.21
N TYR A 28 -27.10 -8.51 4.09
CA TYR A 28 -27.47 -9.61 3.19
C TYR A 28 -26.28 -10.37 2.61
N LEU A 29 -25.16 -9.68 2.35
CA LEU A 29 -23.95 -10.33 1.84
C LEU A 29 -23.43 -11.40 2.81
N ARG A 30 -23.47 -11.13 4.12
CA ARG A 30 -23.06 -12.07 5.18
C ARG A 30 -24.05 -13.22 5.33
N GLN A 31 -25.36 -12.96 5.23
CA GLN A 31 -26.40 -13.99 5.31
C GLN A 31 -26.31 -15.01 4.16
N PHE A 32 -25.85 -14.60 2.98
CA PHE A 32 -25.71 -15.44 1.80
C PHE A 32 -24.24 -15.68 1.39
N GLU A 33 -23.34 -15.76 2.37
CA GLU A 33 -21.88 -15.85 2.20
C GLU A 33 -21.42 -16.85 1.12
N LYS A 34 -21.99 -18.06 1.10
CA LYS A 34 -21.62 -19.11 0.12
C LYS A 34 -21.86 -18.69 -1.34
N ILE A 35 -22.81 -17.79 -1.57
CA ILE A 35 -23.17 -17.27 -2.91
C ILE A 35 -22.49 -15.93 -3.17
N SER A 36 -22.46 -15.05 -2.17
CA SER A 36 -21.92 -13.70 -2.30
C SER A 36 -20.40 -13.68 -2.42
N LYS A 37 -19.66 -14.57 -1.71
CA LYS A 37 -18.19 -14.64 -1.76
C LYS A 37 -17.64 -14.90 -3.18
N PRO A 38 -18.05 -15.96 -3.91
CA PRO A 38 -17.55 -16.20 -5.26
C PRO A 38 -17.86 -15.06 -6.24
N PHE A 39 -19.06 -14.47 -6.11
CA PHE A 39 -19.46 -13.34 -6.94
C PHE A 39 -18.60 -12.10 -6.66
N LEU A 40 -18.40 -11.75 -5.38
CA LEU A 40 -17.55 -10.64 -4.97
C LEU A 40 -16.10 -10.87 -5.43
N LYS A 41 -15.57 -12.10 -5.27
CA LYS A 41 -14.23 -12.47 -5.73
C LYS A 41 -14.07 -12.22 -7.24
N THR A 42 -15.04 -12.64 -8.05
CA THR A 42 -15.02 -12.41 -9.50
C THR A 42 -15.13 -10.92 -9.83
N LEU A 43 -16.00 -10.17 -9.15
CA LEU A 43 -16.13 -8.72 -9.35
C LEU A 43 -14.83 -7.98 -9.02
N VAL A 44 -14.20 -8.31 -7.89
CA VAL A 44 -12.94 -7.68 -7.46
C VAL A 44 -11.84 -8.01 -8.45
N LYS A 45 -11.69 -9.29 -8.84
CA LYS A 45 -10.71 -9.70 -9.86
C LYS A 45 -10.87 -8.93 -11.17
N LYS A 46 -12.10 -8.82 -11.68
CA LYS A 46 -12.39 -8.13 -12.94
C LYS A 46 -12.20 -6.61 -12.86
N ASN A 47 -12.74 -5.98 -11.82
CA ASN A 47 -12.72 -4.51 -11.71
C ASN A 47 -11.31 -3.97 -11.42
N TYR A 48 -10.52 -4.69 -10.62
CA TYR A 48 -9.14 -4.29 -10.33
C TYR A 48 -8.12 -4.83 -11.33
N LYS A 49 -8.56 -5.65 -12.29
CA LYS A 49 -7.72 -6.29 -13.31
C LYS A 49 -6.59 -7.10 -12.66
N LEU A 50 -6.98 -8.10 -11.88
CA LEU A 50 -6.07 -8.95 -11.10
C LEU A 50 -5.57 -10.18 -11.89
N GLU A 51 -5.61 -10.12 -13.22
CA GLU A 51 -4.96 -11.12 -14.08
C GLU A 51 -3.44 -11.06 -13.90
N GLU A 52 -2.79 -12.23 -13.86
CA GLU A 52 -1.36 -12.39 -13.54
C GLU A 52 -0.46 -11.48 -14.39
N GLU A 53 -0.74 -11.37 -15.69
CA GLU A 53 -0.01 -10.50 -16.62
C GLU A 53 -0.05 -9.03 -16.17
N LEU A 54 -1.23 -8.50 -15.82
CA LEU A 54 -1.41 -7.09 -15.44
C LEU A 54 -0.90 -6.80 -14.04
N VAL A 55 -0.92 -7.80 -13.15
CA VAL A 55 -0.28 -7.75 -11.84
C VAL A 55 1.23 -7.64 -12.01
N SER A 56 1.82 -8.48 -12.87
CA SER A 56 3.26 -8.46 -13.19
C SER A 56 3.69 -7.13 -13.83
N GLN A 57 2.94 -6.64 -14.83
CA GLN A 57 3.17 -5.31 -15.42
C GLN A 57 3.10 -4.19 -14.37
N SER A 58 2.19 -4.31 -13.40
CA SER A 58 2.09 -3.32 -12.32
C SER A 58 3.26 -3.38 -11.36
N LYS A 59 3.78 -4.57 -11.08
CA LYS A 59 5.00 -4.74 -10.30
C LYS A 59 6.20 -4.11 -11.01
N GLY A 60 6.38 -4.37 -12.30
CA GLY A 60 7.44 -3.72 -13.09
C GLY A 60 7.33 -2.19 -13.07
N ARG A 61 6.12 -1.65 -13.26
CA ARG A 61 5.91 -0.20 -13.20
C ARG A 61 6.12 0.38 -11.81
N MET A 62 5.80 -0.37 -10.75
CA MET A 62 6.13 0.02 -9.38
C MET A 62 7.64 0.12 -9.19
N ASP A 63 8.40 -0.87 -9.64
CA ASP A 63 9.86 -0.90 -9.49
C ASP A 63 10.52 0.28 -10.19
N GLU A 64 10.11 0.59 -11.43
CA GLU A 64 10.59 1.76 -12.17
C GLU A 64 10.33 3.07 -11.40
N LEU A 65 9.07 3.28 -10.98
CA LEU A 65 8.66 4.51 -10.29
C LEU A 65 9.32 4.64 -8.91
N ILE A 66 9.50 3.54 -8.19
CA ILE A 66 10.19 3.54 -6.89
C ILE A 66 11.65 3.91 -7.07
N ASN A 67 12.32 3.37 -8.09
CA ASN A 67 13.70 3.74 -8.39
C ASN A 67 13.82 5.22 -8.77
N GLU A 68 12.94 5.73 -9.64
CA GLU A 68 12.90 7.15 -10.01
C GLU A 68 12.68 8.05 -8.77
N LEU A 69 11.67 7.76 -7.96
CA LEU A 69 11.37 8.52 -6.74
C LEU A 69 12.50 8.47 -5.72
N ASN A 70 13.16 7.31 -5.58
CA ASN A 70 14.31 7.15 -4.70
C ASN A 70 15.49 8.01 -5.17
N HIS A 71 15.75 8.06 -6.48
CA HIS A 71 16.77 8.94 -7.04
C HIS A 71 16.46 10.42 -6.78
N TYR A 72 15.25 10.88 -7.11
CA TYR A 72 14.84 12.27 -6.85
C TYR A 72 14.93 12.65 -5.37
N LEU A 73 14.53 11.74 -4.48
CA LEU A 73 14.63 11.95 -3.04
C LEU A 73 16.09 12.14 -2.61
N ILE A 74 17.01 11.32 -3.09
CA ILE A 74 18.45 11.42 -2.78
C ILE A 74 19.03 12.73 -3.30
N GLU A 75 18.69 13.13 -4.53
CA GLU A 75 19.12 14.41 -5.10
C GLU A 75 18.64 15.60 -4.25
N ASN A 76 17.44 15.51 -3.68
CA ASN A 76 16.88 16.49 -2.74
C ASN A 76 17.33 16.27 -1.28
N GLN A 77 18.45 15.60 -1.07
CA GLN A 77 19.08 15.36 0.25
C GLN A 77 18.19 14.61 1.25
N ALA A 78 17.18 13.90 0.75
CA ALA A 78 16.23 13.10 1.52
C ALA A 78 15.50 13.84 2.65
N ARG A 79 15.44 15.18 2.60
CA ARG A 79 14.71 15.96 3.62
C ARG A 79 13.22 15.98 3.34
N TYR A 80 12.82 16.32 2.12
CA TYR A 80 11.45 16.25 1.61
C TYR A 80 11.53 15.90 0.12
N MET A 81 10.44 15.42 -0.47
CA MET A 81 10.41 15.08 -1.90
C MET A 81 10.73 16.30 -2.77
N VAL A 82 10.27 17.49 -2.37
CA VAL A 82 10.54 18.77 -3.03
C VAL A 82 10.62 19.87 -1.97
N GLY A 83 11.60 20.76 -2.09
CA GLY A 83 11.73 21.93 -1.22
C GLY A 83 12.24 21.60 0.19
N ASP A 84 11.90 22.45 1.16
CA ASP A 84 12.47 22.46 2.51
C ASP A 84 11.46 22.14 3.63
N ARG A 85 10.20 21.87 3.26
CA ARG A 85 9.08 21.56 4.16
C ARG A 85 8.16 20.49 3.58
N LEU A 86 7.35 19.88 4.43
CA LEU A 86 6.33 18.92 4.02
C LEU A 86 5.41 19.53 2.96
N SER A 87 5.16 18.78 1.89
CA SER A 87 4.35 19.21 0.76
C SER A 87 3.38 18.12 0.30
N LEU A 88 2.52 18.46 -0.67
CA LEU A 88 1.66 17.48 -1.31
C LEU A 88 2.44 16.38 -2.04
N ALA A 89 3.69 16.64 -2.47
CA ALA A 89 4.53 15.62 -3.09
C ALA A 89 4.89 14.52 -2.08
N ASP A 90 5.30 14.92 -0.87
CA ASP A 90 5.59 14.01 0.25
C ASP A 90 4.35 13.18 0.60
N ILE A 91 3.21 13.85 0.84
CA ILE A 91 1.95 13.19 1.18
C ILE A 91 1.54 12.19 0.10
N SER A 92 1.69 12.56 -1.17
CA SER A 92 1.34 11.69 -2.31
C SER A 92 2.23 10.45 -2.34
N VAL A 93 3.55 10.61 -2.27
CA VAL A 93 4.50 9.48 -2.29
C VAL A 93 4.30 8.58 -1.07
N CYS A 94 4.22 9.16 0.13
CA CYS A 94 4.03 8.43 1.37
C CYS A 94 2.69 7.69 1.41
N SER A 95 1.58 8.29 0.96
CA SER A 95 0.27 7.62 0.92
C SER A 95 0.20 6.49 -0.11
N MET A 96 0.95 6.60 -1.21
CA MET A 96 1.04 5.53 -2.21
C MET A 96 1.88 4.34 -1.73
N LEU A 97 2.95 4.58 -0.97
CA LEU A 97 3.88 3.52 -0.53
C LEU A 97 3.53 2.91 0.83
N ALA A 98 2.88 3.64 1.72
CA ALA A 98 2.56 3.14 3.06
C ALA A 98 1.79 1.79 3.10
N PRO A 99 0.84 1.50 2.19
CA PRO A 99 0.18 0.18 2.15
C PRO A 99 1.15 -0.99 1.92
N LEU A 100 2.31 -0.76 1.30
CA LEU A 100 3.33 -1.78 1.07
C LEU A 100 4.25 -1.97 2.27
N LEU A 101 4.31 -0.98 3.17
CA LEU A 101 5.21 -0.96 4.32
C LEU A 101 4.54 -1.42 5.62
N GLU A 102 3.21 -1.45 5.65
CA GLU A 102 2.42 -1.95 6.79
C GLU A 102 2.79 -1.29 8.12
N ILE A 103 2.89 0.04 8.07
CA ILE A 103 3.46 0.85 9.15
C ILE A 103 2.58 0.74 10.41
N LYS A 104 3.19 0.32 11.52
CA LYS A 104 2.51 0.18 12.82
C LYS A 104 1.85 1.49 13.29
N GLY A 105 0.69 1.36 13.93
CA GLY A 105 -0.13 2.48 14.40
C GLY A 105 -0.82 3.26 13.28
N THR A 106 -0.73 2.82 12.02
CA THR A 106 -1.44 3.41 10.88
C THR A 106 -2.58 2.47 10.42
N PRO A 107 -3.56 2.95 9.65
CA PRO A 107 -4.57 2.08 9.03
C PRO A 107 -4.00 1.00 8.08
N TRP A 108 -2.70 1.06 7.79
CA TRP A 108 -1.99 0.07 6.97
C TRP A 108 -1.33 -1.02 7.82
N GLU A 109 -1.35 -0.91 9.14
CA GLU A 109 -0.82 -1.94 10.03
C GLU A 109 -1.53 -3.27 9.75
N ARG A 110 -0.73 -4.32 9.54
CA ARG A 110 -1.22 -5.67 9.35
C ARG A 110 -1.65 -6.24 10.72
N GLU A 111 -2.78 -6.93 10.74
CA GLU A 111 -3.24 -7.71 11.89
C GLU A 111 -2.30 -8.91 12.13
N GLU A 112 -1.97 -9.20 13.40
CA GLU A 112 -0.88 -10.11 13.79
C GLU A 112 -1.02 -11.56 13.26
N ASP A 113 -2.22 -11.99 12.86
CA ASP A 113 -2.54 -13.36 12.47
C ASP A 113 -2.55 -13.63 10.95
N GLY A 114 -2.22 -12.65 10.11
CA GLY A 114 -2.26 -12.80 8.66
C GLY A 114 -1.00 -13.44 8.05
N GLU A 115 -1.11 -14.64 7.48
CA GLU A 115 -0.03 -15.25 6.69
C GLU A 115 0.43 -14.30 5.57
N VAL A 116 1.74 -14.09 5.45
CA VAL A 116 2.35 -13.22 4.43
C VAL A 116 3.04 -14.08 3.39
N SER A 117 2.75 -13.86 2.11
CA SER A 117 3.47 -14.54 1.04
C SER A 117 4.94 -14.12 1.05
N PRO A 118 5.87 -15.03 0.73
CA PRO A 118 7.29 -14.70 0.64
C PRO A 118 7.57 -13.50 -0.28
N ASP A 119 6.85 -13.40 -1.41
CA ASP A 119 6.99 -12.29 -2.36
C ASP A 119 6.66 -10.93 -1.75
N TRP A 120 5.61 -10.86 -0.91
CA TRP A 120 5.26 -9.62 -0.22
C TRP A 120 6.32 -9.24 0.80
N SER A 121 6.72 -10.19 1.65
CA SER A 121 7.73 -9.97 2.70
C SER A 121 9.07 -9.53 2.10
N ASN A 122 9.52 -10.20 1.03
CA ASN A 122 10.74 -9.85 0.31
C ASN A 122 10.68 -8.44 -0.28
N TYR A 123 9.52 -8.07 -0.85
CA TYR A 123 9.37 -6.75 -1.45
C TYR A 123 9.30 -5.63 -0.41
N GLN A 124 8.56 -5.84 0.68
CA GLN A 124 8.54 -4.92 1.82
C GLN A 124 9.94 -4.69 2.37
N LYS A 125 10.71 -5.77 2.56
CA LYS A 125 12.12 -5.69 3.00
C LYS A 125 12.97 -4.88 2.02
N TYR A 126 12.86 -5.18 0.72
CA TYR A 126 13.54 -4.41 -0.32
C TYR A 126 13.23 -2.91 -0.24
N LEU A 127 11.95 -2.54 -0.06
CA LEU A 127 11.56 -1.13 0.06
C LEU A 127 12.17 -0.49 1.32
N LEU A 128 12.17 -1.20 2.44
CA LEU A 128 12.77 -0.73 3.69
C LEU A 128 14.30 -0.59 3.60
N ASP A 129 14.97 -1.37 2.76
CA ASP A 129 16.41 -1.23 2.51
C ASP A 129 16.74 0.01 1.65
N LEU A 130 15.76 0.64 0.99
CA LEU A 130 15.93 1.86 0.21
C LEU A 130 15.82 3.14 1.09
N PRO A 131 16.56 4.21 0.74
CA PRO A 131 16.34 5.54 1.32
C PRO A 131 14.89 6.00 1.23
N LEU A 132 14.18 5.69 0.14
CA LEU A 132 12.77 6.02 -0.02
C LEU A 132 11.87 5.35 1.02
N GLY A 133 12.07 4.08 1.33
CA GLY A 133 11.27 3.39 2.36
C GLY A 133 11.53 3.96 3.75
N GLN A 134 12.80 4.20 4.09
CA GLN A 134 13.18 4.86 5.34
C GLN A 134 12.60 6.28 5.45
N TYR A 135 12.59 7.01 4.35
CA TYR A 135 11.97 8.33 4.26
C TYR A 135 10.47 8.28 4.54
N VAL A 136 9.73 7.31 3.96
CA VAL A 136 8.29 7.15 4.23
C VAL A 136 8.04 6.85 5.71
N LEU A 137 8.82 5.95 6.32
CA LEU A 137 8.73 5.66 7.76
C LEU A 137 8.91 6.93 8.60
N ARG A 138 9.98 7.69 8.32
CA ARG A 138 10.27 8.93 9.03
C ARG A 138 9.13 9.93 8.91
N ILE A 139 8.59 10.18 7.72
CA ILE A 139 7.47 11.12 7.53
C ILE A 139 6.24 10.69 8.34
N TYR A 140 5.89 9.40 8.34
CA TYR A 140 4.77 8.91 9.16
C TYR A 140 5.02 9.03 10.66
N GLN A 141 6.27 8.91 11.11
CA GLN A 141 6.65 9.06 12.51
C GLN A 141 6.66 10.51 12.98
N THR A 142 7.15 11.44 12.15
CA THR A 142 7.40 12.83 12.56
C THR A 142 6.29 13.79 12.16
N GLU A 143 5.64 13.59 11.01
CA GLU A 143 4.72 14.58 10.43
C GLU A 143 3.24 14.21 10.62
N ARG A 144 2.90 12.93 10.80
CA ARG A 144 1.49 12.49 10.92
C ARG A 144 0.76 13.07 12.13
N ASN A 145 1.49 13.29 13.22
CA ASN A 145 0.97 13.88 14.45
C ASN A 145 1.40 15.34 14.62
N ALA A 146 1.92 15.98 13.57
CA ALA A 146 2.30 17.39 13.63
C ALA A 146 1.06 18.23 13.97
N ARG A 147 1.21 19.11 14.97
CA ARG A 147 0.12 19.95 15.50
C ARG A 147 -0.11 21.23 14.67
N VAL A 148 0.73 21.47 13.68
CA VAL A 148 0.64 22.59 12.73
C VAL A 148 0.07 22.07 11.41
N ASP A 149 -0.66 22.91 10.68
CA ASP A 149 -1.16 22.53 9.34
C ASP A 149 0.01 22.09 8.45
N TRP A 150 -0.21 21.22 7.46
CA TRP A 150 0.83 20.80 6.50
C TRP A 150 1.37 21.99 5.68
N ARG A 151 0.72 23.15 5.76
CA ARG A 151 1.17 24.45 5.24
C ARG A 151 2.17 25.18 6.16
N GLY A 152 2.37 24.69 7.38
CA GLY A 152 3.20 25.32 8.41
C GLY A 152 2.57 26.58 9.01
N ILE A 153 1.23 26.66 9.06
CA ILE A 153 0.46 27.74 9.71
C ILE A 153 -0.15 27.21 11.01
#